data_AF-A0A4R6EUB4-F1
#
_entry.id   AF-A0A4R6EUB4-F1
#
_cell.length_a   1.000
_cell.length_b   1.000
_cell.length_c   1.000
_cell.angle_alpha   90.00
_cell.angle_beta   90.00
_cell.angle_gamma   90.00
#
_symmetry.space_group_name_H-M   'P 1'
#
loop_
_entity.id
_entity.type
_entity.pdbx_description
1 polymer ?
#
loop_
_entity_poly.entity_id
_entity_poly.type
_entity_poly.pdbx_seq_one_letter_code
_entity_poly.pdbx_strand_id
1 'polypeptide(L)'
;MSAGVQIYVNATLTLSDGQIETTALEIDDQGTLTGHGTVTASAGFVINGTITAGKPLNLIGDIDNAGTITVASGGHLRCFGKLLSDSGTIELQSNGVATVEDVQAPQTIAFSGPSARLERRSPGAFSGTIDGFAQTHTIELDAEATGFTVTGGGGTTMVTLSGPSGTVARLQMNGSCTTASFTLTQLPHGRSEIVHA
;
A
#
# COMPACT_ATOMS: atom_id res chain seq x y z
N MET A 1 21.15 17.45 -22.47
CA MET A 1 20.97 16.12 -21.86
C MET A 1 21.59 16.18 -20.48
N SER A 2 20.80 16.10 -19.41
CA SER A 2 21.36 15.95 -18.07
C SER A 2 21.73 14.48 -17.90
N ALA A 3 22.92 14.19 -17.38
CA ALA A 3 23.22 12.84 -16.91
C ALA A 3 22.30 12.56 -15.71
N GLY A 4 21.48 11.52 -15.81
CA GLY A 4 20.73 11.03 -14.66
C GLY A 4 21.66 10.41 -13.62
N VAL A 5 21.36 10.58 -12.34
CA VAL A 5 22.01 9.82 -11.28
C VAL A 5 21.12 8.63 -10.97
N GLN A 6 21.70 7.44 -10.85
CA GLN A 6 21.05 6.27 -10.27
C GLN A 6 21.69 6.00 -8.91
N ILE A 7 20.86 5.71 -7.91
CA ILE A 7 21.32 5.34 -6.57
C ILE A 7 21.12 3.85 -6.39
N TYR A 8 22.19 3.17 -5.97
CA TYR A 8 22.18 1.76 -5.62
C TYR A 8 22.51 1.62 -4.14
N VAL A 9 21.58 1.03 -3.38
CA VAL A 9 21.68 0.86 -1.92
C VAL A 9 21.91 -0.62 -1.60
N ASN A 10 23.15 -0.96 -1.23
CA ASN A 10 23.57 -2.33 -0.85
C ASN A 10 23.90 -2.48 0.65
N ALA A 11 23.54 -1.47 1.42
CA ALA A 11 23.68 -1.42 2.88
C ALA A 11 22.55 -0.52 3.41
N THR A 12 22.77 0.21 4.50
CA THR A 12 21.77 1.12 5.03
C THR A 12 21.89 2.53 4.44
N LEU A 13 20.79 3.01 3.87
CA LEU A 13 20.53 4.42 3.59
C LEU A 13 19.51 4.93 4.61
N THR A 14 19.86 5.96 5.37
CA THR A 14 18.96 6.60 6.33
C THR A 14 18.54 7.98 5.85
N LEU A 15 17.23 8.23 5.81
CA LEU A 15 16.66 9.56 5.59
C LEU A 15 16.12 10.12 6.90
N SER A 16 16.44 11.38 7.19
CA SER A 16 15.92 12.06 8.37
C SER A 16 15.46 13.46 7.95
N ASP A 17 14.21 13.56 7.51
CA ASP A 17 13.61 14.76 6.91
C ASP A 17 14.30 15.18 5.59
N GLY A 18 14.87 14.21 4.88
CA GLY A 18 15.65 14.44 3.66
C GLY A 18 14.82 14.39 2.37
N GLN A 19 15.40 14.93 1.29
CA GLN A 19 14.89 14.81 -0.07
C GLN A 19 15.95 14.17 -0.96
N ILE A 20 15.57 13.11 -1.68
CA ILE A 20 16.38 12.50 -2.72
C ILE A 20 15.66 12.71 -4.06
N GLU A 21 16.36 13.30 -5.02
CA GLU A 21 15.93 13.36 -6.41
C GLU A 21 16.92 12.58 -7.26
N THR A 22 16.44 11.52 -7.89
CA THR A 22 17.26 10.59 -8.65
C THR A 22 16.52 10.14 -9.90
N THR A 23 17.24 9.62 -10.89
CA THR A 23 16.62 8.99 -12.06
C THR A 23 16.02 7.66 -11.66
N ALA A 24 16.74 6.83 -10.94
CA ALA A 24 16.25 5.57 -10.39
C ALA A 24 16.86 5.32 -9.01
N LEU A 25 16.16 4.54 -8.19
CA LEU A 25 16.65 4.07 -6.89
C LEU A 25 16.46 2.57 -6.77
N GLU A 26 17.55 1.87 -6.54
CA GLU A 26 17.56 0.42 -6.33
C GLU A 26 17.95 0.12 -4.87
N ILE A 27 17.12 -0.67 -4.19
CA ILE A 27 17.43 -1.29 -2.90
C ILE A 27 17.73 -2.76 -3.17
N ASP A 28 19.01 -3.11 -3.09
CA ASP A 28 19.49 -4.49 -3.26
C ASP A 28 18.93 -5.43 -2.18
N ASP A 29 19.09 -6.75 -2.33
CA ASP A 29 18.59 -7.75 -1.38
C ASP A 29 19.10 -7.54 0.07
N GLN A 30 20.34 -7.08 0.23
CA GLN A 30 20.93 -6.68 1.51
C GLN A 30 20.73 -5.19 1.85
N GLY A 31 20.17 -4.43 0.91
CA GLY A 31 19.91 -3.01 1.04
C GLY A 31 18.78 -2.71 2.01
N THR A 32 18.90 -1.58 2.70
CA THR A 32 17.86 -1.04 3.57
C THR A 32 17.74 0.46 3.38
N LEU A 33 16.54 0.95 3.06
CA LEU A 33 16.18 2.36 3.22
C LEU A 33 15.33 2.51 4.48
N THR A 34 15.75 3.37 5.41
CA THR A 34 15.01 3.59 6.66
C THR A 34 14.86 5.09 6.97
N GLY A 35 13.72 5.45 7.56
CA GLY A 35 13.48 6.79 8.08
C GLY A 35 12.31 7.51 7.45
N HIS A 36 12.48 8.80 7.13
CA HIS A 36 11.39 9.69 6.72
C HIS A 36 11.87 10.86 5.85
N GLY A 37 10.98 11.37 4.99
CA GLY A 37 11.30 12.37 3.98
C GLY A 37 10.64 12.03 2.63
N THR A 38 11.27 12.48 1.54
CA THR A 38 10.77 12.24 0.18
C THR A 38 11.87 11.68 -0.71
N VAL A 39 11.55 10.64 -1.46
CA VAL A 39 12.39 10.11 -2.53
C VAL A 39 11.60 10.20 -3.83
N THR A 40 12.16 10.90 -4.81
CA THR A 40 11.64 10.96 -6.18
C THR A 40 12.59 10.21 -7.09
N ALA A 41 12.10 9.14 -7.71
CA ALA A 41 12.82 8.34 -8.69
C ALA A 41 12.03 8.34 -10.00
N SER A 42 12.42 9.21 -10.93
CA SER A 42 11.60 9.50 -12.12
C SER A 42 11.41 8.32 -13.09
N ALA A 43 12.36 7.38 -13.09
CA ALA A 43 12.31 6.11 -13.83
C ALA A 43 11.87 4.93 -12.94
N GLY A 44 11.56 5.19 -11.67
CA GLY A 44 11.04 4.20 -10.73
C GLY A 44 12.03 3.68 -9.69
N PHE A 45 11.50 2.79 -8.85
CA PHE A 45 12.18 2.10 -7.77
C PHE A 45 12.27 0.61 -8.09
N VAL A 46 13.40 0.00 -7.77
CA VAL A 46 13.54 -1.45 -7.70
C VAL A 46 13.85 -1.82 -6.25
N ILE A 47 12.99 -2.61 -5.61
CA ILE A 47 13.11 -2.95 -4.19
C ILE A 47 13.19 -4.47 -4.07
N ASN A 48 14.41 -4.98 -3.90
CA ASN A 48 14.67 -6.38 -3.57
C ASN A 48 14.89 -6.57 -2.05
N GLY A 49 15.42 -5.54 -1.38
CA GLY A 49 15.65 -5.53 0.06
C GLY A 49 14.50 -4.94 0.86
N THR A 50 14.84 -4.13 1.86
CA THR A 50 13.88 -3.61 2.84
C THR A 50 13.74 -2.09 2.79
N ILE A 51 12.51 -1.60 2.90
CA ILE A 51 12.23 -0.20 3.25
C ILE A 51 11.50 -0.16 4.59
N THR A 52 11.85 0.77 5.48
CA THR A 52 11.13 1.01 6.74
C THR A 52 10.73 2.47 6.89
N ALA A 53 9.43 2.73 6.87
CA ALA A 53 8.84 4.04 7.13
C ALA A 53 8.46 4.17 8.62
N GLY A 54 9.34 4.80 9.42
CA GLY A 54 9.10 5.05 10.85
C GLY A 54 8.28 6.31 11.15
N LYS A 55 8.16 7.18 10.15
CA LYS A 55 7.50 8.50 10.12
C LYS A 55 7.06 8.73 8.66
N PRO A 56 6.48 9.89 8.28
CA PRO A 56 6.10 10.14 6.89
C PRO A 56 7.25 9.95 5.89
N LEU A 57 7.15 8.92 5.05
CA LEU A 57 8.02 8.63 3.93
C LEU A 57 7.22 8.65 2.63
N ASN A 58 7.61 9.52 1.69
CA ASN A 58 7.00 9.61 0.37
C ASN A 58 7.92 8.98 -0.67
N LEU A 59 7.39 8.02 -1.42
CA LEU A 59 8.05 7.42 -2.59
C LEU A 59 7.30 7.89 -3.83
N ILE A 60 7.97 8.62 -4.71
CA ILE A 60 7.38 9.22 -5.92
C ILE A 60 8.05 8.60 -7.15
N GLY A 61 7.29 7.78 -7.88
CA GLY A 61 7.75 6.94 -8.97
C GLY A 61 7.07 5.57 -8.94
N ASP A 62 7.06 4.87 -10.07
CA ASP A 62 6.60 3.47 -10.13
C ASP A 62 7.57 2.56 -9.36
N ILE A 63 7.05 1.48 -8.77
CA ILE A 63 7.77 0.62 -7.83
C ILE A 63 7.68 -0.83 -8.27
N ASP A 64 8.82 -1.40 -8.66
CA ASP A 64 9.07 -2.83 -8.80
C ASP A 64 9.48 -3.38 -7.42
N ASN A 65 8.49 -3.85 -6.64
CA ASN A 65 8.71 -4.33 -5.28
C ASN A 65 8.72 -5.86 -5.22
N ALA A 66 9.88 -6.48 -5.17
CA ALA A 66 10.07 -7.90 -4.87
C ALA A 66 10.42 -8.16 -3.39
N GLY A 67 10.75 -7.10 -2.64
CA GLY A 67 11.15 -7.14 -1.24
C GLY A 67 10.03 -6.80 -0.26
N THR A 68 10.41 -6.15 0.84
CA THR A 68 9.47 -5.77 1.94
C THR A 68 9.53 -4.27 2.22
N ILE A 69 8.37 -3.64 2.27
CA ILE A 69 8.21 -2.26 2.76
C ILE A 69 7.43 -2.31 4.07
N THR A 70 8.09 -2.09 5.19
CA THR A 70 7.46 -2.02 6.51
C THR A 70 7.06 -0.58 6.82
N VAL A 71 5.77 -0.37 7.06
CA VAL A 71 5.26 0.82 7.74
C VAL A 71 5.29 0.52 9.23
N ALA A 72 6.31 1.04 9.91
CA ALA A 72 6.52 0.76 11.33
C ALA A 72 5.39 1.37 12.16
N SER A 73 5.31 0.99 13.44
CA SER A 73 4.23 1.45 14.31
C SER A 73 4.10 2.98 14.36
N GLY A 74 2.91 3.50 14.03
CA GLY A 74 2.64 4.94 13.92
C GLY A 74 3.31 5.64 12.73
N GLY A 75 3.99 4.90 11.86
CA GLY A 75 4.62 5.39 10.65
C GLY A 75 3.60 5.66 9.54
N HIS A 76 4.03 6.39 8.50
CA HIS A 76 3.20 6.70 7.34
C HIS A 76 4.00 6.55 6.06
N LEU A 77 3.60 5.63 5.20
CA LEU A 77 4.09 5.51 3.84
C LEU A 77 3.12 6.14 2.85
N ARG A 78 3.62 6.93 1.90
CA ARG A 78 2.86 7.36 0.73
C ARG A 78 3.58 6.95 -0.55
N CYS A 79 2.97 6.08 -1.33
CA CYS A 79 3.43 5.75 -2.67
C CYS A 79 2.62 6.56 -3.70
N PHE A 80 3.33 7.38 -4.47
CA PHE A 80 2.80 8.15 -5.60
C PHE A 80 3.34 7.51 -6.88
N GLY A 81 2.52 6.73 -7.57
CA GLY A 81 2.96 5.81 -8.62
C GLY A 81 2.31 4.44 -8.51
N LYS A 82 2.70 3.54 -9.41
CA LYS A 82 2.19 2.17 -9.48
C LYS A 82 3.08 1.21 -8.71
N LEU A 83 2.49 0.33 -7.92
CA LEU A 83 3.14 -0.89 -7.46
C LEU A 83 2.99 -1.94 -8.56
N LEU A 84 4.08 -2.23 -9.25
CA LEU A 84 4.14 -3.08 -10.43
C LEU A 84 4.09 -4.57 -10.04
N SER A 85 3.96 -5.41 -11.06
CA SER A 85 3.58 -6.83 -10.95
C SER A 85 4.67 -7.77 -10.41
N ASP A 86 5.30 -7.38 -9.31
CA ASP A 86 6.19 -8.21 -8.50
C ASP A 86 5.47 -8.78 -7.26
N SER A 87 6.13 -9.69 -6.55
CA SER A 87 5.55 -10.44 -5.41
C SER A 87 5.93 -9.90 -4.03
N GLY A 88 6.35 -8.63 -3.94
CA GLY A 88 6.72 -8.01 -2.67
C GLY A 88 5.53 -7.70 -1.77
N THR A 89 5.85 -7.26 -0.56
CA THR A 89 4.86 -6.98 0.48
C THR A 89 5.03 -5.56 1.02
N ILE A 90 3.90 -4.88 1.25
CA ILE A 90 3.82 -3.73 2.16
C ILE A 90 3.20 -4.21 3.47
N GLU A 91 3.96 -4.16 4.55
CA GLU A 91 3.54 -4.58 5.88
C GLU A 91 3.14 -3.36 6.73
N LEU A 92 1.92 -3.38 7.29
CA LEU A 92 1.40 -2.34 8.16
C LEU A 92 1.41 -2.80 9.61
N GLN A 93 2.33 -2.25 10.40
CA GLN A 93 2.37 -2.49 11.85
C GLN A 93 1.36 -1.60 12.59
N SER A 94 1.33 -1.69 13.92
CA SER A 94 0.30 -1.07 14.75
C SER A 94 0.16 0.44 14.51
N ASN A 95 -1.04 0.92 14.19
CA ASN A 95 -1.31 2.32 13.81
C ASN A 95 -0.53 2.82 12.57
N GLY A 96 0.09 1.91 11.81
CA GLY A 96 0.78 2.25 10.56
C GLY A 96 -0.23 2.58 9.47
N VAL A 97 0.09 3.59 8.66
CA VAL A 97 -0.74 4.03 7.54
C VAL A 97 0.02 3.90 6.22
N ALA A 98 -0.55 3.23 5.23
CA ALA A 98 -0.05 3.28 3.86
C ALA A 98 -1.07 3.92 2.93
N THR A 99 -0.62 4.89 2.13
CA THR A 99 -1.41 5.49 1.05
C THR A 99 -0.84 5.01 -0.29
N VAL A 100 -1.66 4.37 -1.11
CA VAL A 100 -1.26 3.78 -2.41
C VAL A 100 -2.27 4.13 -3.51
N GLU A 101 -1.81 4.24 -4.76
CA GLU A 101 -2.64 4.54 -5.94
C GLU A 101 -2.98 3.28 -6.73
N ASP A 102 -2.08 2.77 -7.58
CA ASP A 102 -2.27 1.57 -8.39
C ASP A 102 -1.47 0.40 -7.78
N VAL A 103 -2.10 -0.76 -7.63
CA VAL A 103 -1.45 -1.98 -7.11
C VAL A 103 -1.75 -3.13 -8.05
N GLN A 104 -0.71 -3.66 -8.68
CA GLN A 104 -0.80 -4.81 -9.56
C GLN A 104 -0.60 -6.12 -8.80
N ALA A 105 -1.33 -7.17 -9.20
CA ALA A 105 -1.00 -8.52 -8.77
C ALA A 105 0.44 -8.87 -9.20
N PRO A 106 1.21 -9.65 -8.43
CA PRO A 106 0.82 -10.35 -7.20
C PRO A 106 1.21 -9.63 -5.87
N GLN A 107 1.35 -8.31 -5.85
CA GLN A 107 1.69 -7.55 -4.63
C GLN A 107 0.76 -7.85 -3.46
N THR A 108 1.31 -7.86 -2.24
CA THR A 108 0.54 -8.06 -1.00
C THR A 108 0.58 -6.83 -0.10
N ILE A 109 -0.57 -6.42 0.42
CA ILE A 109 -0.68 -5.47 1.54
C ILE A 109 -1.07 -6.26 2.78
N ALA A 110 -0.15 -6.39 3.73
CA ALA A 110 -0.34 -7.17 4.95
C ALA A 110 -0.61 -6.28 6.15
N PHE A 111 -1.71 -6.54 6.86
CA PHE A 111 -2.00 -5.91 8.16
C PHE A 111 -1.41 -6.79 9.27
N SER A 112 -0.30 -6.37 9.89
CA SER A 112 0.39 -7.16 10.91
C SER A 112 0.24 -6.62 12.33
N GLY A 113 -0.18 -5.36 12.50
CA GLY A 113 -0.45 -4.77 13.81
C GLY A 113 -1.82 -4.08 13.91
N PRO A 114 -2.41 -4.02 15.11
CA PRO A 114 -3.74 -3.46 15.34
C PRO A 114 -3.87 -2.01 14.90
N SER A 115 -5.08 -1.60 14.51
CA SER A 115 -5.38 -0.24 14.08
C SER A 115 -4.56 0.25 12.88
N ALA A 116 -3.92 -0.65 12.13
CA ALA A 116 -3.32 -0.34 10.84
C ALA A 116 -4.39 0.07 9.81
N ARG A 117 -3.98 0.97 8.90
CA ARG A 117 -4.87 1.55 7.88
C ARG A 117 -4.25 1.57 6.50
N LEU A 118 -5.05 1.18 5.51
CA LEU A 118 -4.73 1.34 4.09
C LEU A 118 -5.61 2.44 3.48
N GLU A 119 -5.00 3.42 2.82
CA GLU A 119 -5.70 4.47 2.09
C GLU A 119 -5.51 4.26 0.58
N ARG A 120 -6.61 4.13 -0.16
CA ARG A 120 -6.63 3.89 -1.60
C ARG A 120 -7.04 5.16 -2.35
N ARG A 121 -6.08 5.81 -3.01
CA ARG A 121 -6.35 7.02 -3.83
C ARG A 121 -6.89 6.72 -5.23
N SER A 122 -6.68 5.50 -5.73
CA SER A 122 -7.32 5.02 -6.96
C SER A 122 -7.95 3.65 -6.70
N PRO A 123 -9.10 3.60 -5.99
CA PRO A 123 -9.70 2.34 -5.53
C PRO A 123 -9.91 1.28 -6.62
N GLY A 124 -10.27 1.70 -7.84
CA GLY A 124 -10.49 0.80 -8.98
C GLY A 124 -9.21 0.19 -9.58
N ALA A 125 -8.04 0.75 -9.28
CA ALA A 125 -6.73 0.27 -9.73
C ALA A 125 -6.07 -0.63 -8.66
N PHE A 126 -6.81 -1.61 -8.16
CA PHE A 126 -6.28 -2.61 -7.22
C PHE A 126 -6.50 -4.01 -7.78
N SER A 127 -5.41 -4.77 -7.89
CA SER A 127 -5.44 -6.19 -8.23
C SER A 127 -4.49 -7.03 -7.37
N GLY A 128 -3.82 -6.43 -6.39
CA GLY A 128 -3.04 -7.15 -5.38
C GLY A 128 -3.91 -7.95 -4.41
N THR A 129 -3.26 -8.49 -3.38
CA THR A 129 -3.92 -9.21 -2.28
C THR A 129 -3.79 -8.43 -0.99
N ILE A 130 -4.83 -8.44 -0.17
CA ILE A 130 -4.81 -7.96 1.20
C ILE A 130 -4.76 -9.16 2.13
N ASP A 131 -3.84 -9.13 3.08
CA ASP A 131 -3.67 -10.20 4.07
C ASP A 131 -3.80 -9.66 5.50
N GLY A 132 -4.29 -10.50 6.41
CA GLY A 132 -4.41 -10.16 7.83
C GLY A 132 -5.46 -9.08 8.18
N PHE A 133 -6.36 -8.71 7.26
CA PHE A 133 -7.40 -7.73 7.55
C PHE A 133 -8.39 -8.26 8.61
N ALA A 134 -8.45 -7.60 9.76
CA ALA A 134 -9.07 -8.10 10.98
C ALA A 134 -9.67 -6.94 11.77
N GLN A 135 -10.36 -7.27 12.88
CA GLN A 135 -10.95 -6.27 13.76
C GLN A 135 -9.91 -5.21 14.16
N THR A 136 -10.33 -3.94 14.20
CA THR A 136 -9.51 -2.72 14.34
C THR A 136 -8.81 -2.20 13.09
N HIS A 137 -8.64 -2.99 12.03
CA HIS A 137 -8.07 -2.51 10.77
C HIS A 137 -9.11 -1.74 9.95
N THR A 138 -8.64 -0.78 9.15
CA THR A 138 -9.50 -0.04 8.23
C THR A 138 -8.88 0.11 6.85
N ILE A 139 -9.73 0.16 5.83
CA ILE A 139 -9.35 0.53 4.46
C ILE A 139 -10.22 1.72 4.06
N GLU A 140 -9.59 2.86 3.81
CA GLU A 140 -10.23 4.07 3.30
C GLU A 140 -10.12 4.12 1.78
N LEU A 141 -11.21 4.50 1.12
CA LEU A 141 -11.31 4.67 -0.32
C LEU A 141 -11.54 6.15 -0.65
N ASP A 142 -10.74 6.69 -1.56
CA ASP A 142 -10.99 8.00 -2.17
C ASP A 142 -12.06 7.91 -3.27
N ALA A 143 -13.20 7.33 -2.91
CA ALA A 143 -14.38 7.18 -3.76
C ALA A 143 -15.61 6.84 -2.91
N GLU A 144 -16.79 7.18 -3.42
CA GLU A 144 -18.07 6.87 -2.78
C GLU A 144 -18.48 5.44 -3.11
N ALA A 145 -18.44 4.56 -2.11
CA ALA A 145 -19.00 3.22 -2.19
C ALA A 145 -20.29 3.16 -1.38
N THR A 146 -21.42 2.88 -2.01
CA THR A 146 -22.76 2.83 -1.39
C THR A 146 -23.19 1.42 -0.98
N GLY A 147 -22.42 0.39 -1.37
CA GLY A 147 -22.69 -0.99 -1.01
C GLY A 147 -21.50 -1.90 -1.31
N PHE A 148 -21.58 -3.14 -0.87
CA PHE A 148 -20.58 -4.17 -1.17
C PHE A 148 -21.19 -5.55 -1.24
N THR A 149 -20.52 -6.44 -1.97
CA THR A 149 -20.78 -7.88 -1.96
C THR A 149 -19.50 -8.63 -1.63
N VAL A 150 -19.66 -9.82 -1.06
CA VAL A 150 -18.56 -10.70 -0.69
C VAL A 150 -18.77 -12.03 -1.40
N THR A 151 -17.79 -12.45 -2.20
CA THR A 151 -17.82 -13.72 -2.93
C THR A 151 -16.54 -14.53 -2.66
N GLY A 152 -16.58 -15.84 -2.92
CA GLY A 152 -15.48 -16.76 -2.61
C GLY A 152 -15.73 -17.61 -1.36
N GLY A 153 -14.68 -18.24 -0.86
CA GLY A 153 -14.70 -19.17 0.27
C GLY A 153 -13.53 -20.17 0.21
N GLY A 154 -13.04 -20.62 1.37
CA GLY A 154 -11.98 -21.64 1.44
C GLY A 154 -10.54 -21.12 1.30
N GLY A 155 -10.28 -19.86 1.68
CA GLY A 155 -8.92 -19.31 1.80
C GLY A 155 -8.70 -17.95 1.14
N THR A 156 -9.54 -17.58 0.16
CA THR A 156 -9.53 -16.26 -0.47
C THR A 156 -10.97 -15.79 -0.69
N THR A 157 -11.20 -14.52 -0.43
CA THR A 157 -12.48 -13.83 -0.56
C THR A 157 -12.31 -12.59 -1.43
N MET A 158 -13.29 -12.29 -2.27
CA MET A 158 -13.34 -11.06 -3.06
C MET A 158 -14.42 -10.14 -2.49
N VAL A 159 -14.03 -8.96 -2.05
CA VAL A 159 -14.96 -7.89 -1.65
C VAL A 159 -15.11 -6.93 -2.83
N THR A 160 -16.30 -6.89 -3.42
CA THR A 160 -16.61 -5.95 -4.51
C THR A 160 -17.42 -4.80 -3.96
N LEU A 161 -16.86 -3.59 -4.02
CA LEU A 161 -17.53 -2.37 -3.60
C LEU A 161 -18.21 -1.70 -4.79
N SER A 162 -19.47 -1.32 -4.61
CA SER A 162 -20.28 -0.61 -5.60
C SER A 162 -20.57 0.81 -5.14
N GLY A 163 -20.59 1.75 -6.07
CA GLY A 163 -20.97 3.14 -5.88
C GLY A 163 -22.03 3.56 -6.92
N PRO A 164 -22.39 4.86 -6.95
CA PRO A 164 -23.46 5.36 -7.82
C PRO A 164 -23.26 5.10 -9.32
N SER A 165 -22.01 5.00 -9.77
CA SER A 165 -21.63 4.81 -11.18
C SER A 165 -21.17 3.40 -11.54
N GLY A 166 -21.23 2.43 -10.60
CA GLY A 166 -20.82 1.04 -10.84
C GLY A 166 -19.82 0.53 -9.81
N THR A 167 -18.90 -0.34 -10.22
CA THR A 167 -17.87 -0.90 -9.32
C THR A 167 -16.84 0.18 -8.97
N VAL A 168 -16.60 0.36 -7.67
CA VAL A 168 -15.62 1.31 -7.12
C VAL A 168 -14.27 0.63 -6.88
N ALA A 169 -14.29 -0.57 -6.31
CA ALA A 169 -13.09 -1.33 -5.99
C ALA A 169 -13.39 -2.83 -5.93
N ARG A 170 -12.35 -3.63 -6.14
CA ARG A 170 -12.33 -5.06 -5.88
C ARG A 170 -11.14 -5.35 -4.99
N LEU A 171 -11.39 -5.90 -3.82
CA LEU A 171 -10.37 -6.20 -2.83
C LEU A 171 -10.30 -7.72 -2.66
N GLN A 172 -9.21 -8.31 -3.15
CA GLN A 172 -8.91 -9.71 -2.87
C GLN A 172 -8.33 -9.81 -1.46
N MET A 173 -9.03 -10.53 -0.59
CA MET A 173 -8.66 -10.73 0.81
C MET A 173 -8.23 -12.18 0.98
N ASN A 174 -7.09 -12.42 1.63
CA ASN A 174 -6.76 -13.72 2.17
C ASN A 174 -7.57 -13.99 3.43
N GLY A 175 -8.02 -15.24 3.58
CA GLY A 175 -8.93 -15.65 4.63
C GLY A 175 -10.37 -15.84 4.12
N SER A 176 -11.21 -16.39 4.99
CA SER A 176 -12.63 -16.61 4.70
C SER A 176 -13.44 -15.51 5.37
N CYS A 177 -13.76 -14.46 4.62
CA CYS A 177 -14.63 -13.38 5.10
C CYS A 177 -16.04 -13.56 4.54
N THR A 178 -17.03 -13.04 5.26
CA THR A 178 -18.44 -12.99 4.83
C THR A 178 -18.91 -11.54 4.80
N THR A 179 -20.13 -11.28 4.32
CA THR A 179 -20.73 -9.95 4.42
C THR A 179 -20.81 -9.44 5.85
N ALA A 180 -21.03 -10.33 6.84
CA ALA A 180 -21.06 -10.00 8.26
C ALA A 180 -19.68 -9.64 8.83
N SER A 181 -18.59 -9.90 8.11
CA SER A 181 -17.24 -9.53 8.51
C SER A 181 -16.93 -8.05 8.31
N PHE A 182 -17.80 -7.29 7.63
CA PHE A 182 -17.50 -5.93 7.22
C PHE A 182 -18.62 -4.95 7.54
N THR A 183 -18.24 -3.73 7.85
CA THR A 183 -19.13 -2.56 7.82
C THR A 183 -18.59 -1.55 6.82
N LEU A 184 -19.49 -0.91 6.08
CA LEU A 184 -19.18 0.16 5.12
C LEU A 184 -19.74 1.47 5.67
N THR A 185 -18.88 2.47 5.81
CA THR A 185 -19.23 3.80 6.33
C THR A 185 -18.91 4.87 5.30
N GLN A 186 -19.82 5.84 5.14
CA GLN A 186 -19.53 7.04 4.34
C GLN A 186 -18.68 8.02 5.15
N LEU A 187 -17.64 8.53 4.52
CA LEU A 187 -16.80 9.59 5.06
C LEU A 187 -17.12 10.92 4.34
N PRO A 188 -16.76 12.08 4.94
CA PRO A 188 -16.88 13.36 4.27
C PRO A 188 -16.18 13.40 2.92
N HIS A 189 -16.66 14.29 2.04
CA HIS A 189 -16.10 14.55 0.70
C HIS A 189 -16.22 13.38 -0.30
N GLY A 190 -17.25 12.53 -0.15
CA GLY A 190 -17.48 11.43 -1.09
C GLY A 190 -16.46 10.30 -0.97
N ARG A 191 -15.86 10.15 0.22
CA ARG A 191 -14.98 9.02 0.56
C ARG A 191 -15.77 7.94 1.28
N SER A 192 -15.21 6.74 1.37
CA SER A 192 -15.82 5.64 2.11
C SER A 192 -14.77 4.83 2.87
N GLU A 193 -15.20 4.13 3.90
CA GLU A 193 -14.35 3.26 4.71
C GLU A 193 -14.98 1.87 4.85
N ILE A 194 -14.16 0.84 4.69
CA ILE A 194 -14.49 -0.52 5.08
C ILE A 194 -13.71 -0.88 6.35
N VAL A 195 -14.43 -1.34 7.37
CA VAL A 195 -13.88 -1.81 8.63
C VAL A 195 -14.26 -3.27 8.83
N HIS A 196 -13.38 -4.04 9.47
CA HIS A 196 -13.74 -5.39 9.89
C HIS A 196 -14.62 -5.31 11.16
N ALA A 197 -15.81 -5.91 11.09
CA ALA A 197 -16.78 -5.98 12.19
C ALA A 197 -16.34 -6.97 13.28
#